data_AF-A0A3M2CB46-F1
#
_entry.id   AF-A0A3M2CB46-F1
#
_cell.length_a   1.000
_cell.length_b   1.000
_cell.length_c   1.000
_cell.angle_alpha   90.00
_cell.angle_beta   90.00
_cell.angle_gamma   90.00
#
_symmetry.space_group_name_H-M   'P 1'
#
loop_
_entity.id
_entity.type
_entity.pdbx_description
1 polymer ?
#
loop_
_entity_poly.entity_id
_entity_poly.type
_entity_poly.pdbx_seq_one_letter_code
_entity_poly.pdbx_strand_id
1 'polypeptide(L)'
;MMTSLTALWLPILLSAFVCFMGSFVFWAATPWHKPDVKPVPDPAAADTAIGGLNLPAGHYMIPCAKDPAEMKSEAFQERYKRGPWATINIMPAQPNMARNLIMTYIVMLVISAGIAYLAASVLMPGTATMKVFQVTCTAGVLSYTFGGMVNGIWFAKPSGWVVRDIIDAAVYAVLTGVVFAWLWPAAEASSGGALPLP
;
A
#
# COMPACT_ATOMS: atom_id res chain seq x y z
N MET A 1 2.77 30.89 10.84
CA MET A 1 2.57 30.67 9.40
C MET A 1 2.38 29.18 9.15
N MET A 2 1.58 28.80 8.16
CA MET A 2 1.40 27.40 7.74
C MET A 2 2.65 26.92 6.98
N THR A 3 2.98 25.63 7.06
CA THR A 3 4.10 25.07 6.30
C THR A 3 3.72 25.02 4.81
N SER A 4 4.54 25.60 3.93
CA SER A 4 4.29 25.51 2.48
C SER A 4 4.54 24.09 1.98
N LEU A 5 3.62 23.54 1.19
CA LEU A 5 3.81 22.22 0.56
C LEU A 5 5.00 22.22 -0.40
N THR A 6 5.27 23.34 -1.07
CA THR A 6 6.45 23.49 -1.95
C THR A 6 7.76 23.37 -1.16
N ALA A 7 7.78 23.72 0.13
CA ALA A 7 8.95 23.54 0.97
C ALA A 7 9.21 22.06 1.32
N LEU A 8 8.24 21.17 1.08
CA LEU A 8 8.32 19.75 1.39
C LEU A 8 8.65 18.88 0.15
N TRP A 9 9.05 19.48 -0.98
CA TRP A 9 9.37 18.73 -2.20
C TRP A 9 10.43 17.64 -1.98
N LEU A 10 11.49 17.95 -1.23
CA LEU A 10 12.58 17.02 -0.96
C LEU A 10 12.15 15.86 -0.04
N PRO A 11 11.53 16.09 1.15
CA PRO A 11 11.03 14.98 1.95
C PRO A 11 9.98 14.13 1.24
N ILE A 12 9.17 14.70 0.34
CA ILE A 12 8.23 13.92 -0.50
C ILE A 12 8.98 12.95 -1.41
N LEU A 13 9.92 13.44 -2.22
CA LEU A 13 10.67 12.61 -3.17
C LEU A 13 11.52 11.57 -2.45
N LEU A 14 12.21 11.96 -1.38
CA LEU A 14 13.08 11.07 -0.64
C LEU A 14 12.27 9.98 0.09
N SER A 15 11.12 10.32 0.71
CA SER A 15 10.25 9.33 1.37
C SER A 15 9.77 8.27 0.37
N ALA A 16 9.32 8.70 -0.81
CA ALA A 16 8.89 7.79 -1.86
C ALA A 16 10.01 6.84 -2.30
N PHE A 17 11.22 7.38 -2.48
CA PHE A 17 12.39 6.60 -2.86
C PHE A 17 12.81 5.59 -1.79
N VAL A 18 12.94 6.00 -0.52
CA VAL A 18 13.36 5.06 0.55
C VAL A 18 12.29 4.00 0.82
N CYS A 19 11.00 4.33 0.71
CA CYS A 19 9.92 3.34 0.82
C CYS A 19 9.94 2.36 -0.35
N PHE A 20 10.19 2.84 -1.58
CA PHE A 20 10.35 1.98 -2.75
C PHE A 20 11.54 1.03 -2.60
N MET A 21 12.67 1.50 -2.06
CA MET A 21 13.81 0.64 -1.73
C MET A 21 13.48 -0.37 -0.62
N GLY A 22 12.75 0.04 0.43
CA GLY A 22 12.24 -0.87 1.44
C GLY A 22 11.35 -1.97 0.84
N SER A 23 10.46 -1.59 -0.07
CA SER A 23 9.60 -2.53 -0.79
C SER A 23 10.41 -3.50 -1.67
N PHE A 24 11.43 -3.01 -2.35
CA PHE A 24 12.35 -3.87 -3.09
C PHE A 24 13.03 -4.90 -2.18
N VAL A 25 13.42 -4.52 -0.95
CA VAL A 25 14.01 -5.46 0.01
C VAL A 25 13.03 -6.58 0.39
N PHE A 26 11.80 -6.24 0.75
CA PHE A 26 10.81 -7.23 1.17
C PHE A 26 10.33 -8.14 0.03
N TRP A 27 10.15 -7.59 -1.17
CA TRP A 27 9.51 -8.31 -2.28
C TRP A 27 10.48 -8.94 -3.28
N ALA A 28 11.66 -8.34 -3.49
CA ALA A 28 12.58 -8.76 -4.53
C ALA A 28 13.91 -9.27 -3.97
N ALA A 29 14.49 -8.59 -2.99
CA ALA A 29 15.84 -8.91 -2.50
C ALA A 29 15.87 -10.06 -1.47
N THR A 30 14.76 -10.29 -0.75
CA THR A 30 14.69 -11.28 0.33
C THR A 30 13.57 -12.31 0.09
N PRO A 31 13.61 -13.49 0.73
CA PRO A 31 12.54 -14.48 0.60
C PRO A 31 11.30 -14.17 1.47
N TRP A 32 11.18 -12.95 2.01
CA TRP A 32 10.16 -12.59 3.01
C TRP A 32 8.74 -12.96 2.59
N HIS A 33 8.35 -12.61 1.36
CA HIS A 33 7.03 -12.93 0.78
C HIS A 33 6.94 -14.26 0.02
N LYS A 34 8.01 -15.08 -0.03
CA LYS A 34 7.94 -16.38 -0.73
C LYS A 34 6.81 -17.32 -0.23
N PRO A 35 6.52 -17.42 1.09
CA PRO A 35 5.45 -18.29 1.58
C PRO A 35 4.03 -17.84 1.19
N ASP A 36 3.88 -16.63 0.66
CA ASP A 36 2.56 -16.03 0.39
C ASP A 36 1.90 -16.58 -0.87
N VAL A 37 2.70 -17.11 -1.79
CA VAL A 37 2.23 -17.73 -3.03
C VAL A 37 2.65 -19.21 -3.02
N LYS A 38 1.66 -20.10 -3.11
CA LYS A 38 1.91 -21.55 -3.17
C LYS A 38 1.88 -22.03 -4.62
N PRO A 39 2.80 -22.90 -5.03
CA PRO A 39 2.69 -23.56 -6.34
C PRO A 39 1.47 -24.48 -6.34
N VAL A 40 0.84 -24.61 -7.51
CA VAL A 40 -0.19 -25.61 -7.72
C VAL A 40 0.48 -26.99 -7.77
N PRO A 41 -0.01 -28.01 -7.04
CA PRO A 41 0.64 -29.34 -7.00
C PRO A 41 0.75 -30.03 -8.35
N ASP A 42 -0.23 -29.85 -9.23
CA ASP A 42 -0.24 -30.34 -10.62
C ASP A 42 -0.50 -29.18 -11.59
N PRO A 43 0.56 -28.51 -12.07
CA PRO A 43 0.43 -27.37 -12.99
C PRO A 43 -0.23 -27.75 -14.31
N ALA A 44 0.06 -28.94 -14.86
CA ALA A 44 -0.45 -29.35 -16.17
C ALA A 44 -1.97 -29.60 -16.13
N ALA A 45 -2.47 -30.22 -15.05
CA ALA A 45 -3.89 -30.37 -14.82
C ALA A 45 -4.58 -29.00 -14.63
N ALA A 46 -3.94 -28.07 -13.92
CA ALA A 46 -4.49 -26.73 -13.71
C ALA A 46 -4.54 -25.91 -15.00
N ASP A 47 -3.48 -25.95 -15.82
CA ASP A 47 -3.45 -25.27 -17.12
C ASP A 47 -4.56 -25.79 -18.04
N THR A 48 -4.74 -27.11 -18.09
CA THR A 48 -5.80 -27.75 -18.88
C THR A 48 -7.19 -27.36 -18.37
N ALA A 49 -7.42 -27.46 -17.05
CA ALA A 49 -8.73 -27.18 -16.46
C ALA A 49 -9.11 -25.70 -16.56
N ILE A 50 -8.21 -24.78 -16.21
CA ILE A 50 -8.46 -23.34 -16.26
C ILE A 50 -8.54 -22.85 -17.70
N GLY A 51 -7.62 -23.31 -18.57
CA GLY A 51 -7.63 -22.98 -20.00
C GLY A 51 -8.92 -23.41 -20.69
N GLY A 52 -9.43 -24.61 -20.36
CA GLY A 52 -10.69 -25.13 -20.89
C GLY A 52 -11.94 -24.30 -20.54
N LEU A 53 -11.89 -23.48 -19.48
CA LEU A 53 -13.00 -22.57 -19.11
C LEU A 53 -13.14 -21.39 -20.08
N ASN A 54 -12.11 -21.07 -20.86
CA ASN A 54 -12.09 -19.94 -21.80
C ASN A 54 -12.54 -18.61 -21.16
N LEU A 55 -12.12 -18.36 -19.92
CA LEU A 55 -12.48 -17.14 -19.19
C LEU A 55 -11.76 -15.92 -19.78
N PRO A 56 -12.49 -14.83 -20.09
CA PRO A 56 -11.87 -13.54 -20.35
C PRO A 56 -11.05 -13.02 -19.17
N ALA A 57 -10.26 -11.97 -19.39
CA ALA A 57 -9.60 -11.26 -18.30
C ALA A 57 -10.64 -10.73 -17.29
N GLY A 58 -10.43 -10.99 -16.01
CA GLY A 58 -11.41 -10.64 -14.97
C GLY A 58 -11.18 -11.33 -13.63
N HIS A 59 -11.99 -10.92 -12.65
CA HIS A 59 -12.00 -11.49 -11.30
C HIS A 59 -13.27 -12.33 -11.10
N TYR A 60 -13.10 -13.62 -10.90
CA TYR A 60 -14.17 -14.60 -10.78
C TYR A 60 -14.22 -15.15 -9.36
N MET A 61 -15.42 -15.27 -8.80
CA MET A 61 -15.66 -15.92 -7.52
C MET A 61 -16.34 -17.27 -7.73
N ILE A 62 -15.96 -18.26 -6.91
CA ILE A 62 -16.50 -19.62 -6.95
C ILE A 62 -16.88 -20.03 -5.53
N PRO A 63 -18.13 -20.46 -5.29
CA PRO A 63 -19.30 -20.21 -6.15
C PRO A 63 -19.71 -18.73 -6.11
N CYS A 64 -20.22 -18.21 -7.24
CA CYS A 64 -20.81 -16.88 -7.35
C CYS A 64 -22.26 -17.01 -7.85
N ALA A 65 -23.20 -16.35 -7.16
CA ALA A 65 -24.58 -16.27 -7.60
C ALA A 65 -24.69 -15.21 -8.72
N LYS A 66 -25.53 -15.45 -9.71
CA LYS A 66 -25.76 -14.51 -10.82
C LYS A 66 -26.56 -13.29 -10.37
N ASP A 67 -27.43 -13.48 -9.39
CA ASP A 67 -28.29 -12.44 -8.85
C ASP A 67 -28.73 -12.76 -7.39
N PRO A 68 -29.35 -11.79 -6.68
CA PRO A 68 -29.83 -12.00 -5.31
C PRO A 68 -30.92 -13.06 -5.16
N ALA A 69 -31.62 -13.47 -6.23
CA ALA A 69 -32.64 -14.50 -6.18
C ALA A 69 -32.00 -15.90 -6.19
N GLU A 70 -31.00 -16.14 -7.05
CA GLU A 70 -30.24 -17.40 -7.04
C GLU A 70 -29.57 -17.64 -5.69
N MET A 71 -29.06 -16.59 -5.04
CA MET A 71 -28.43 -16.68 -3.72
C MET A 71 -29.37 -17.24 -2.63
N LYS A 72 -30.69 -17.10 -2.80
CA LYS A 72 -31.69 -17.64 -1.86
C LYS A 72 -32.14 -19.05 -2.21
N SER A 73 -31.74 -19.58 -3.37
CA SER A 73 -32.12 -20.93 -3.78
C SER A 73 -31.42 -21.99 -2.94
N GLU A 74 -32.13 -23.07 -2.62
CA GLU A 74 -31.56 -24.21 -1.89
C GLU A 74 -30.37 -24.81 -2.65
N ALA A 75 -30.47 -24.91 -3.98
CA ALA A 75 -29.39 -25.43 -4.82
C ALA A 75 -28.10 -24.62 -4.69
N PHE A 76 -28.19 -23.28 -4.69
CA PHE A 76 -27.02 -22.43 -4.50
C PHE A 76 -26.48 -22.54 -3.08
N GLN A 77 -27.34 -22.55 -2.07
CA GLN A 77 -26.94 -22.68 -0.67
C GLN A 77 -26.21 -24.01 -0.40
N GLU A 78 -26.70 -25.13 -0.94
CA GLU A 78 -26.02 -26.42 -0.85
C GLU A 78 -24.68 -26.43 -1.59
N ARG A 79 -24.61 -25.83 -2.78
CA ARG A 79 -23.33 -25.64 -3.49
C ARG A 79 -22.36 -24.76 -2.69
N TYR A 80 -22.86 -23.70 -2.06
CA TYR A 80 -22.07 -22.76 -1.25
C TYR A 80 -21.51 -23.44 0.00
N LYS A 81 -22.33 -24.23 0.72
CA LYS A 81 -21.87 -25.02 1.87
C LYS A 81 -20.80 -26.05 1.48
N ARG A 82 -20.93 -26.67 0.31
CA ARG A 82 -19.99 -27.68 -0.19
C ARG A 82 -18.67 -27.08 -0.69
N GLY A 83 -18.67 -25.83 -1.16
CA GLY A 83 -17.53 -25.22 -1.81
C GLY A 83 -17.21 -25.85 -3.19
N PRO A 84 -16.00 -25.63 -3.73
CA PRO A 84 -14.88 -24.89 -3.12
C PRO A 84 -15.15 -23.38 -3.05
N TRP A 85 -14.55 -22.69 -2.06
CA TRP A 85 -14.52 -21.23 -1.98
C TRP A 85 -13.22 -20.70 -2.55
N ALA A 86 -13.28 -20.05 -3.71
CA ALA A 86 -12.09 -19.58 -4.40
C ALA A 86 -12.37 -18.30 -5.18
N THR A 87 -11.29 -17.57 -5.47
CA THR A 87 -11.28 -16.57 -6.52
C THR A 87 -10.26 -16.94 -7.59
N ILE A 88 -10.55 -16.56 -8.83
CA ILE A 88 -9.64 -16.70 -9.97
C ILE A 88 -9.50 -15.33 -10.60
N ASN A 89 -8.27 -14.82 -10.69
CA ASN A 89 -7.99 -13.58 -11.40
C ASN A 89 -7.25 -13.91 -12.70
N ILE A 90 -7.92 -13.74 -13.84
CA ILE A 90 -7.33 -13.93 -15.16
C ILE A 90 -6.70 -12.62 -15.61
N MET A 91 -5.37 -12.62 -15.72
CA MET A 91 -4.60 -11.45 -16.12
C MET A 91 -4.81 -11.16 -17.62
N PRO A 92 -4.94 -9.88 -18.04
CA PRO A 92 -5.15 -9.53 -19.44
C PRO A 92 -3.89 -9.72 -20.31
N ALA A 93 -2.72 -9.82 -19.70
CA ALA A 93 -1.44 -10.01 -20.36
C ALA A 93 -0.40 -10.57 -19.37
N GLN A 94 0.75 -10.99 -19.90
CA GLN A 94 1.90 -11.33 -19.07
C GLN A 94 2.32 -10.13 -18.19
N PRO A 95 2.67 -10.37 -16.91
CA PRO A 95 3.12 -9.30 -16.02
C PRO A 95 4.34 -8.55 -16.59
N ASN A 96 4.25 -7.22 -16.64
CA ASN A 96 5.37 -6.36 -17.02
C ASN A 96 6.05 -5.83 -15.75
N MET A 97 7.24 -6.34 -15.46
CA MET A 97 7.98 -6.00 -14.25
C MET A 97 8.31 -4.50 -14.17
N ALA A 98 8.80 -3.90 -15.25
CA ALA A 98 9.17 -2.48 -15.28
C ALA A 98 7.96 -1.57 -15.01
N ARG A 99 6.82 -1.86 -15.65
CA ARG A 99 5.57 -1.14 -15.40
C ARG A 99 5.14 -1.24 -13.95
N ASN A 100 5.20 -2.43 -13.36
CA ASN A 100 4.78 -2.63 -11.96
C ASN A 100 5.70 -1.86 -11.00
N LEU A 101 7.02 -1.88 -11.20
CA LEU A 101 7.95 -1.11 -10.38
C LEU A 101 7.71 0.41 -10.47
N ILE A 102 7.49 0.93 -11.69
CA ILE A 102 7.16 2.34 -11.90
C ILE A 102 5.85 2.70 -11.20
N MET A 103 4.80 1.88 -11.34
CA MET A 103 3.52 2.12 -10.69
C MET A 103 3.63 2.07 -9.17
N THR A 104 4.41 1.13 -8.61
CA THR A 104 4.68 1.07 -7.16
C THR A 104 5.36 2.36 -6.69
N TYR A 105 6.38 2.83 -7.41
CA TYR A 105 7.03 4.10 -7.06
C TYR A 105 6.06 5.30 -7.14
N ILE A 106 5.22 5.37 -8.18
CA ILE A 106 4.20 6.42 -8.32
C ILE A 106 3.22 6.39 -7.13
N VAL A 107 2.75 5.22 -6.71
CA VAL A 107 1.86 5.10 -5.54
C VAL A 107 2.57 5.57 -4.26
N MET A 108 3.82 5.19 -4.05
CA MET A 108 4.62 5.65 -2.89
C MET A 108 4.80 7.18 -2.90
N LEU A 109 4.97 7.77 -4.09
CA LEU A 109 5.06 9.22 -4.29
C LEU A 109 3.74 9.93 -3.96
N VAL A 110 2.61 9.41 -4.45
CA VAL A 110 1.28 9.95 -4.15
C VAL A 110 0.98 9.88 -2.65
N ILE A 111 1.31 8.75 -2.00
CA ILE A 111 1.15 8.61 -0.54
C ILE A 111 2.03 9.63 0.20
N SER A 112 3.31 9.77 -0.19
CA SER A 112 4.23 10.73 0.44
C SER A 112 3.75 12.17 0.29
N ALA A 113 3.20 12.54 -0.88
CA ALA A 113 2.60 13.85 -1.11
C ALA A 113 1.34 14.08 -0.27
N GLY A 114 0.48 13.08 -0.13
CA GLY A 114 -0.71 13.14 0.74
C GLY A 114 -0.33 13.31 2.23
N ILE A 115 0.70 12.59 2.69
CA ILE A 115 1.24 12.73 4.05
C ILE A 115 1.83 14.14 4.24
N ALA A 116 2.56 14.67 3.26
CA ALA A 116 3.09 16.02 3.30
C ALA A 116 1.98 17.07 3.40
N TYR A 117 0.91 16.93 2.58
CA TYR A 117 -0.25 17.81 2.63
C TYR A 117 -0.90 17.81 4.02
N LEU A 118 -1.16 16.62 4.59
CA LEU A 118 -1.71 16.48 5.93
C LEU A 118 -0.81 17.12 6.99
N ALA A 119 0.49 16.83 6.95
CA ALA A 119 1.44 17.37 7.91
C ALA A 119 1.54 18.90 7.79
N ALA A 120 1.60 19.44 6.57
CA ALA A 120 1.68 20.88 6.32
C ALA A 120 0.45 21.65 6.80
N SER A 121 -0.72 21.01 6.83
CA SER A 121 -1.97 21.61 7.30
C SER A 121 -2.14 21.58 8.81
N VAL A 122 -1.32 20.82 9.55
CA VAL A 122 -1.42 20.72 11.03
C VAL A 122 -0.13 21.05 11.78
N LEU A 123 1.01 21.18 11.08
CA LEU A 123 2.32 21.47 11.66
C LEU A 123 2.92 22.76 11.08
N MET A 124 3.56 23.54 11.95
CA MET A 124 4.26 24.77 11.56
C MET A 124 5.75 24.51 11.27
N PRO A 125 6.43 25.40 10.55
CA PRO A 125 7.89 25.40 10.50
C PRO A 125 8.48 25.46 11.91
N GLY A 126 9.55 24.72 12.16
CA GLY A 126 10.19 24.60 13.48
C GLY A 126 9.46 23.68 14.48
N THR A 127 8.43 22.95 14.04
CA THR A 127 7.79 21.92 14.87
C THR A 127 8.84 20.90 15.34
N ALA A 128 8.76 20.51 16.62
CA ALA A 128 9.66 19.52 17.20
C ALA A 128 9.70 18.21 16.39
N THR A 129 10.91 17.69 16.14
CA THR A 129 11.19 16.50 15.32
C THR A 129 10.29 15.32 15.68
N MET A 130 10.14 15.00 16.96
CA MET A 130 9.29 13.88 17.40
C MET A 130 7.81 14.07 17.08
N LYS A 131 7.32 15.32 17.07
CA LYS A 131 5.93 15.60 16.72
C LYS A 131 5.71 15.44 15.21
N VAL A 132 6.66 15.88 14.38
CA VAL A 132 6.64 15.63 12.94
C VAL A 132 6.61 14.13 12.67
N PHE A 133 7.55 13.39 13.27
CA PHE A 133 7.63 11.93 13.17
C PHE A 133 6.29 11.26 13.53
N GLN A 134 5.70 11.61 14.69
CA GLN A 134 4.44 11.02 15.12
C GLN A 134 3.32 11.22 14.10
N VAL A 135 3.16 12.43 13.56
CA VAL A 135 2.10 12.74 12.60
C VAL A 135 2.32 12.01 11.28
N THR A 136 3.51 12.11 10.70
CA THR A 136 3.80 11.54 9.38
C THR A 136 3.92 10.02 9.43
N CYS A 137 4.49 9.44 10.49
CA CYS A 137 4.52 8.00 10.69
C CYS A 137 3.10 7.44 10.88
N THR A 138 2.24 8.09 11.68
CA THR A 138 0.86 7.63 11.87
C THR A 138 0.08 7.67 10.55
N ALA A 139 0.21 8.75 9.79
CA ALA A 139 -0.40 8.85 8.46
C ALA A 139 0.15 7.77 7.51
N GLY A 140 1.45 7.46 7.59
CA GLY A 140 2.08 6.36 6.88
C GLY A 140 1.48 5.00 7.23
N VAL A 141 1.31 4.70 8.53
CA VAL A 141 0.70 3.44 8.99
C VAL A 141 -0.70 3.28 8.40
N LEU A 142 -1.53 4.32 8.50
CA LEU A 142 -2.89 4.28 7.96
C LEU A 142 -2.91 4.07 6.44
N SER A 143 -1.97 4.68 5.72
CA SER A 143 -1.91 4.64 4.26
C SER A 143 -1.37 3.31 3.73
N TYR A 144 -0.25 2.83 4.26
CA TYR A 144 0.42 1.63 3.78
C TYR A 144 -0.27 0.34 4.26
N THR A 145 -0.86 0.34 5.46
CA THR A 145 -1.42 -0.89 6.06
C THR A 145 -2.79 -1.24 5.48
N PHE A 146 -3.70 -0.27 5.41
CA PHE A 146 -5.10 -0.58 5.14
C PHE A 146 -5.47 -0.64 3.65
N GLY A 147 -4.56 -0.22 2.75
CA GLY A 147 -4.82 -0.19 1.30
C GLY A 147 -5.14 -1.56 0.69
N GLY A 148 -4.46 -2.63 1.14
CA GLY A 148 -4.70 -4.01 0.67
C GLY A 148 -5.46 -4.90 1.65
N MET A 149 -5.55 -4.49 2.91
CA MET A 149 -6.07 -5.33 3.99
C MET A 149 -7.57 -5.62 3.85
N VAL A 150 -8.37 -4.60 3.54
CA VAL A 150 -9.82 -4.78 3.39
C VAL A 150 -10.14 -5.75 2.26
N ASN A 151 -9.48 -5.61 1.12
CA ASN A 151 -9.61 -6.56 0.01
C ASN A 151 -9.20 -7.98 0.45
N GLY A 152 -8.09 -8.10 1.18
CA GLY A 152 -7.62 -9.39 1.69
C GLY A 152 -8.60 -10.09 2.63
N ILE A 153 -9.34 -9.34 3.45
CA ILE A 153 -10.39 -9.88 4.34
C ILE A 153 -11.52 -10.52 3.53
N TRP A 154 -11.96 -9.87 2.45
CA TRP A 154 -13.07 -10.35 1.63
C TRP A 154 -12.69 -11.51 0.70
N PHE A 155 -11.44 -11.57 0.25
CA PHE A 155 -11.01 -12.50 -0.80
C PHE A 155 -9.95 -13.50 -0.32
N ALA A 156 -10.02 -13.88 0.97
CA ALA A 156 -9.26 -14.98 1.57
C ALA A 156 -7.73 -14.86 1.44
N LYS A 157 -7.20 -13.65 1.60
CA LYS A 157 -5.74 -13.46 1.68
C LYS A 157 -5.20 -14.23 2.91
N PRO A 158 -4.15 -15.06 2.76
CA PRO A 158 -3.61 -15.82 3.88
C PRO A 158 -3.21 -14.93 5.06
N SER A 159 -3.54 -15.33 6.29
CA SER A 159 -3.23 -14.54 7.50
C SER A 159 -1.74 -14.22 7.66
N GLY A 160 -0.87 -15.17 7.29
CA GLY A 160 0.58 -14.95 7.27
C GLY A 160 0.99 -13.84 6.31
N TRP A 161 0.38 -13.76 5.13
CA TRP A 161 0.61 -12.66 4.17
C TRP A 161 0.11 -11.34 4.78
N VAL A 162 -1.07 -11.31 5.37
CA VAL A 162 -1.59 -10.09 6.04
C VAL A 162 -0.62 -9.57 7.11
N VAL A 163 -0.04 -10.45 7.93
CA VAL A 163 0.95 -10.06 8.94
C VAL A 163 2.22 -9.48 8.31
N ARG A 164 2.73 -10.08 7.22
CA ARG A 164 3.89 -9.54 6.49
C ARG A 164 3.62 -8.15 5.93
N ASP A 165 2.48 -7.96 5.28
CA ASP A 165 2.05 -6.65 4.77
C ASP A 165 1.97 -5.59 5.87
N ILE A 166 1.49 -5.93 7.07
CA ILE A 166 1.46 -5.01 8.22
C ILE A 166 2.89 -4.63 8.64
N ILE A 167 3.82 -5.59 8.65
CA ILE A 167 5.22 -5.34 9.00
C ILE A 167 5.89 -4.46 7.95
N ASP A 168 5.73 -4.78 6.67
CA ASP A 168 6.16 -3.95 5.54
C ASP A 168 5.66 -2.51 5.69
N ALA A 169 4.35 -2.35 5.91
CA ALA A 169 3.70 -1.06 6.06
C ALA A 169 4.22 -0.26 7.27
N ALA A 170 4.46 -0.94 8.40
CA ALA A 170 5.06 -0.30 9.58
C ALA A 170 6.48 0.21 9.27
N VAL A 171 7.28 -0.55 8.53
CA VAL A 171 8.62 -0.11 8.12
C VAL A 171 8.53 1.08 7.16
N TYR A 172 7.67 1.05 6.14
CA TYR A 172 7.48 2.18 5.22
C TYR A 172 6.99 3.45 5.94
N ALA A 173 6.11 3.28 6.92
CA ALA A 173 5.61 4.38 7.75
C ALA A 173 6.72 5.00 8.60
N VAL A 174 7.58 4.18 9.22
CA VAL A 174 8.73 4.67 9.99
C VAL A 174 9.73 5.37 9.08
N LEU A 175 10.05 4.80 7.91
CA LEU A 175 10.95 5.42 6.93
C LEU A 175 10.45 6.81 6.50
N THR A 176 9.17 6.90 6.13
CA THR A 176 8.52 8.19 5.83
C THR A 176 8.60 9.13 7.03
N GLY A 177 8.24 8.65 8.22
CA GLY A 177 8.29 9.42 9.46
C GLY A 177 9.65 10.05 9.72
N VAL A 178 10.71 9.25 9.59
CA VAL A 178 12.10 9.68 9.79
C VAL A 178 12.51 10.72 8.76
N VAL A 179 12.22 10.51 7.47
CA VAL A 179 12.57 11.45 6.41
C VAL A 179 11.91 12.82 6.63
N PHE A 180 10.61 12.85 6.92
CA PHE A 180 9.91 14.11 7.19
C PHE A 180 10.40 14.79 8.47
N ALA A 181 10.66 14.03 9.54
CA ALA A 181 11.16 14.58 10.78
C ALA A 181 12.58 15.16 10.63
N TRP A 182 13.41 14.54 9.77
CA TRP A 182 14.76 14.99 9.47
C TRP A 182 14.78 16.26 8.61
N LEU A 183 13.92 16.32 7.59
CA LEU A 183 13.91 17.41 6.60
C LEU A 183 12.79 18.42 6.82
N TRP A 184 12.23 18.48 8.03
CA TRP A 184 11.18 19.44 8.35
C TRP A 184 11.72 20.88 8.31
N PRO A 185 10.99 21.85 7.72
CA PRO A 185 11.46 23.23 7.66
C PRO A 185 11.72 23.82 9.05
N ALA A 186 12.85 24.51 9.20
CA ALA A 186 13.17 25.24 10.42
C ALA A 186 12.20 26.43 10.63
N ALA A 187 12.11 26.93 11.87
CA ALA A 187 11.42 28.19 12.11
C ALA A 187 12.14 29.30 11.33
N GLU A 188 11.38 30.17 10.64
CA GLU A 188 11.96 31.40 10.11
C GLU A 188 12.46 32.22 11.29
N ALA A 189 13.75 32.55 11.31
CA ALA A 189 14.27 33.53 12.24
C ALA A 189 13.59 34.86 11.89
N SER A 190 12.86 35.45 12.83
CA SER A 190 12.45 36.84 12.67
C SER A 190 13.73 37.65 12.47
N SER A 191 13.88 38.29 11.31
CA SER A 191 14.91 39.29 11.09
C SER A 191 14.61 40.46 12.03
N GLY A 192 15.08 40.34 13.27
CA GLY A 192 15.04 41.37 14.29
C GLY A 192 15.90 42.54 13.82
N GLY A 193 15.33 43.41 12.98
CA GLY A 193 15.82 44.74 12.73
C GLY A 193 15.66 45.57 14.00
N ALA A 194 16.53 45.33 14.99
CA ALA A 194 16.79 46.32 16.01
C ALA A 194 17.60 47.43 15.34
N LEU A 195 16.91 48.50 14.93
CA LEU A 195 17.57 49.77 14.63
C LEU A 195 18.37 50.17 15.88
N PRO A 196 19.65 50.51 15.78
CA PRO A 196 20.36 51.11 16.90
C PRO A 196 19.68 52.44 17.21
N LEU A 197 19.18 52.58 18.44
CA LEU A 197 18.67 53.87 18.92
C LEU A 197 19.84 54.87 19.02
N PRO A 198 19.60 56.16 18.70
CA PRO A 198 20.62 57.21 18.70
C PRO A 198 21.17 57.54 20.08
#